data_AF-A0A956AXR3-F1
#
_entry.id   AF-A0A956AXR3-F1
#
_cell.length_a   1.000
_cell.length_b   1.000
_cell.length_c   1.000
_cell.angle_alpha   90.00
_cell.angle_beta   90.00
_cell.angle_gamma   90.00
#
_symmetry.space_group_name_H-M   'P 1'
#
loop_
_entity.id
_entity.type
_entity.pdbx_description
1 polymer ?
#
loop_
_entity_poly.entity_id
_entity_poly.type
_entity_poly.pdbx_seq_one_letter_code
_entity_poly.pdbx_strand_id
1 'polypeptide(L)'
;MQTDIFPRYDVILADPPWAYSDRGQSGSLSPSGAAVHYDTLTDDQIAGINVADVAADDALLFMWVTGPHLVTGLRVMEAWGFTFRTVAFTWIKTGSTKPAAVDLRRILRRLGVARDALRAASKEARAAGLLASRYMMGQGSYTRANPEFVLLG
;
A
#
# COMPACT_ATOMS: atom_id res chain seq x y z
N MET A 1 -9.17 42.41 4.86
CA MET A 1 -9.13 41.38 5.93
C MET A 1 -10.03 40.26 5.44
N GLN A 2 -9.45 39.22 4.83
CA GLN A 2 -10.18 38.10 4.25
C GLN A 2 -10.74 37.29 5.41
N THR A 3 -12.06 37.26 5.58
CA THR A 3 -12.70 36.39 6.57
C THR A 3 -12.75 34.98 5.99
N ASP A 4 -11.94 34.08 6.52
CA ASP A 4 -12.02 32.64 6.20
C ASP A 4 -13.45 32.17 6.51
N ILE A 5 -14.19 31.86 5.45
CA ILE A 5 -15.60 31.45 5.49
C ILE A 5 -15.77 30.03 6.04
N PHE A 6 -14.66 29.31 6.25
CA PHE A 6 -14.63 27.95 6.77
C PHE A 6 -13.70 27.89 7.99
N PRO A 7 -14.07 27.12 9.03
CA PRO A 7 -13.17 26.85 10.14
C PRO A 7 -11.95 26.09 9.63
N ARG A 8 -10.79 26.40 10.21
CA ARG A 8 -9.56 25.62 10.06
C ARG A 8 -9.62 24.39 10.96
N TYR A 9 -9.03 23.30 10.52
CA TYR A 9 -9.07 22.00 11.20
C TYR A 9 -7.72 21.63 11.79
N ASP A 10 -7.73 21.18 13.05
CA ASP A 10 -6.55 20.65 13.74
C ASP A 10 -6.17 19.24 13.24
N VAL A 11 -7.12 18.51 12.65
CA VAL A 11 -6.91 17.15 12.14
C VAL A 11 -7.61 16.99 10.80
N ILE A 12 -6.86 16.52 9.81
CA ILE A 12 -7.32 16.24 8.45
C ILE A 12 -7.12 14.75 8.16
N LEU A 13 -8.18 14.09 7.70
CA LEU A 13 -8.12 12.74 7.14
C LEU A 13 -8.39 12.83 5.64
N ALA A 14 -7.42 12.42 4.82
CA ALA A 14 -7.50 12.47 3.38
C ALA A 14 -7.41 11.07 2.76
N ASP A 15 -8.28 10.79 1.79
CA ASP A 15 -8.21 9.62 0.91
C ASP A 15 -8.22 10.11 -0.55
N PRO A 16 -7.06 10.52 -1.10
CA PRO A 16 -7.02 11.13 -2.43
C PRO A 16 -7.49 10.16 -3.53
N PRO A 17 -8.18 10.63 -4.57
CA PRO A 17 -8.74 9.78 -5.61
C PRO A 17 -7.66 9.38 -6.63
N TRP A 18 -6.73 8.53 -6.21
CA TRP A 18 -5.56 8.10 -6.98
C TRP A 18 -5.95 7.48 -8.34
N ALA A 19 -5.41 8.05 -9.42
CA ALA A 19 -5.52 7.45 -10.75
C ALA A 19 -4.47 6.35 -10.94
N TYR A 20 -4.92 5.17 -11.34
CA TYR A 20 -4.04 4.05 -11.68
C TYR A 20 -3.88 3.95 -13.20
N SER A 21 -2.68 3.60 -13.65
CA SER A 21 -2.40 3.34 -15.07
C SER A 21 -2.75 1.90 -15.50
N ASP A 22 -3.47 1.14 -14.67
CA ASP A 22 -3.81 -0.27 -14.86
C ASP A 22 -4.96 -0.45 -15.87
N ARG A 23 -4.78 0.10 -17.08
CA ARG A 23 -5.61 -0.26 -18.23
C ARG A 23 -5.41 -1.76 -18.52
N GLY A 24 -6.28 -2.62 -18.00
CA GLY A 24 -6.51 -3.97 -18.51
C GLY A 24 -5.59 -5.10 -18.04
N GLN A 25 -4.87 -4.98 -16.91
CA GLN A 25 -4.06 -6.09 -16.38
C GLN A 25 -4.79 -7.00 -15.37
N SER A 26 -6.06 -6.73 -15.08
CA SER A 26 -6.91 -7.74 -14.47
C SER A 26 -7.33 -8.71 -15.57
N GLY A 27 -6.84 -9.94 -15.56
CA GLY A 27 -7.41 -11.05 -16.33
C GLY A 27 -8.84 -11.41 -15.93
N SER A 28 -9.57 -10.51 -15.24
CA SER A 28 -10.98 -10.66 -14.89
C SER A 28 -11.83 -9.90 -15.91
N LEU A 29 -12.93 -10.54 -16.30
CA LEU A 29 -13.90 -10.09 -17.31
C LEU A 29 -14.71 -8.83 -16.91
N SER A 30 -14.28 -8.08 -15.88
CA SER A 30 -15.03 -6.96 -15.33
C SER A 30 -14.10 -5.79 -14.97
N PRO A 31 -14.41 -4.55 -15.40
CA PRO A 31 -13.71 -3.36 -14.93
C PRO A 31 -13.81 -3.28 -13.41
N SER A 32 -12.67 -3.18 -12.71
CA SER A 32 -12.60 -3.26 -11.24
C SER A 32 -11.69 -2.21 -10.59
N GLY A 33 -11.22 -1.23 -11.36
CA GLY A 33 -10.40 -0.12 -10.86
C GLY A 33 -11.23 0.99 -10.23
N ALA A 34 -10.59 1.86 -9.43
CA ALA A 34 -11.22 3.02 -8.78
C ALA A 34 -12.00 3.90 -9.78
N ALA A 35 -11.44 4.13 -10.96
CA ALA A 35 -12.02 4.91 -12.05
C ALA A 35 -13.35 4.36 -12.61
N VAL A 36 -13.73 3.12 -12.26
CA VAL A 36 -15.04 2.55 -12.62
C VAL A 36 -16.14 3.03 -11.67
N HIS A 37 -15.77 3.38 -10.44
CA HIS A 37 -16.70 3.73 -9.37
C HIS A 37 -16.82 5.24 -9.16
N TYR A 38 -15.75 6.00 -9.41
CA TYR A 38 -15.71 7.45 -9.24
C TYR A 38 -14.60 8.07 -10.10
N ASP A 39 -14.68 9.39 -10.33
CA ASP A 39 -13.65 10.13 -11.04
C ASP A 39 -12.34 10.15 -10.25
N THR A 40 -11.25 9.85 -10.94
CA THR A 40 -9.90 9.85 -10.37
C THR A 40 -9.11 11.05 -10.86
N LEU A 41 -8.15 11.50 -10.05
CA LEU A 41 -7.29 12.63 -10.37
C LEU A 41 -5.86 12.15 -10.63
N THR A 42 -5.18 12.87 -11.51
CA THR A 42 -3.73 12.71 -11.69
C THR A 42 -2.99 13.15 -10.43
N ASP A 43 -1.78 12.61 -10.24
CA ASP A 43 -0.89 12.97 -9.12
C ASP A 43 -0.71 14.49 -8.99
N ASP A 44 -0.53 15.21 -10.11
CA ASP A 44 -0.35 16.67 -10.13
C ASP A 44 -1.63 17.42 -9.74
N GLN A 45 -2.80 16.94 -10.17
CA GLN A 45 -4.09 17.52 -9.76
C GLN A 45 -4.34 17.34 -8.27
N ILE A 46 -3.97 16.18 -7.70
CA ILE A 46 -4.08 15.91 -6.26
C ILE A 46 -3.13 16.84 -5.50
N ALA A 47 -1.87 16.95 -5.93
CA ALA A 47 -0.88 17.84 -5.32
C ALA A 47 -1.31 19.32 -5.36
N GLY A 48 -2.07 19.73 -6.38
CA GLY A 48 -2.60 21.08 -6.53
C GLY A 48 -3.82 21.43 -5.67
N ILE A 49 -4.37 20.48 -4.90
CA ILE A 49 -5.47 20.76 -3.96
C ILE A 49 -4.94 21.64 -2.82
N ASN A 50 -5.55 22.81 -2.61
CA ASN A 50 -5.13 23.74 -1.56
C ASN A 50 -5.67 23.32 -0.18
N VAL A 51 -5.03 22.33 0.43
CA VAL A 51 -5.37 21.86 1.79
C VAL A 51 -4.95 22.88 2.87
N ALA A 52 -3.95 23.72 2.58
CA ALA A 52 -3.45 24.72 3.52
C ALA A 52 -4.51 25.77 3.92
N ASP A 53 -5.48 26.08 3.04
CA ASP A 53 -6.56 27.04 3.33
C ASP A 53 -7.48 26.55 4.46
N VAL A 54 -7.57 25.23 4.68
CA VAL A 54 -8.43 24.62 5.70
C VAL A 54 -7.65 24.03 6.86
N ALA A 55 -6.31 24.07 6.83
CA ALA A 55 -5.45 23.56 7.89
C ALA A 55 -5.19 24.65 8.96
N ALA A 56 -5.27 24.25 10.23
CA ALA A 56 -4.67 25.03 11.31
C ALA A 56 -3.14 25.03 11.19
N ASP A 57 -2.46 25.99 11.81
CA ASP A 57 -1.00 26.15 11.72
C ASP A 57 -0.23 24.92 12.24
N ASP A 58 -0.81 24.18 13.18
CA ASP A 58 -0.28 22.96 13.80
C ASP A 58 -1.14 21.72 13.52
N ALA A 59 -1.87 21.73 12.40
CA ALA A 59 -2.72 20.62 12.00
C ALA A 59 -1.96 19.31 11.78
N LEU A 60 -2.64 18.18 12.01
CA LEU A 60 -2.16 16.84 11.68
C LEU A 60 -2.83 16.34 10.40
N LEU A 61 -2.06 15.78 9.47
CA LEU A 61 -2.58 15.13 8.28
C LEU A 61 -2.43 13.61 8.37
N PHE A 62 -3.55 12.91 8.26
CA PHE A 62 -3.62 11.47 8.04
C PHE A 62 -4.02 11.21 6.58
N MET A 63 -3.09 10.77 5.74
CA MET A 63 -3.37 10.55 4.32
C MET A 63 -3.23 9.10 3.90
N TRP A 64 -4.30 8.54 3.33
CA TRP A 64 -4.28 7.21 2.73
C TRP A 64 -3.48 7.19 1.44
N VAL A 65 -2.58 6.21 1.35
CA VAL A 65 -1.81 5.88 0.15
C VAL A 65 -1.77 4.38 -0.05
N THR A 66 -1.71 3.96 -1.30
CA THR A 66 -1.44 2.56 -1.65
C THR A 66 0.04 2.37 -1.96
N GLY A 67 0.51 1.12 -1.97
CA GLY A 67 1.91 0.80 -2.26
C GLY A 67 2.48 1.50 -3.51
N PRO A 68 1.81 1.44 -4.69
CA PRO A 68 2.27 2.14 -5.89
C PRO A 68 2.36 3.66 -5.76
N HIS A 69 1.46 4.27 -4.99
CA HIS A 69 1.43 5.73 -4.78
C HIS A 69 2.22 6.18 -3.55
N LEU A 70 2.99 5.31 -2.88
CA LEU A 70 3.69 5.68 -1.64
C LEU A 70 4.65 6.87 -1.85
N VAL A 71 5.46 6.83 -2.91
CA VAL A 71 6.41 7.92 -3.23
C VAL A 71 5.66 9.18 -3.68
N THR A 72 4.61 9.03 -4.50
CA THR A 72 3.74 10.15 -4.90
C THR A 72 3.07 10.79 -3.69
N GLY A 73 2.54 9.99 -2.77
CA GLY A 73 1.85 10.47 -1.58
C GLY A 73 2.75 11.30 -0.68
N LEU A 74 4.04 10.93 -0.54
CA LEU A 74 5.00 11.78 0.17
C LEU A 74 5.16 13.16 -0.52
N ARG A 75 5.18 13.20 -1.86
CA ARG A 75 5.24 14.46 -2.63
C ARG A 75 3.97 15.29 -2.50
N VAL A 76 2.80 14.65 -2.51
CA VAL A 76 1.50 15.32 -2.30
C VAL A 76 1.43 15.92 -0.90
N MET A 77 1.84 15.18 0.12
CA MET A 77 1.89 15.65 1.51
C MET A 77 2.76 16.90 1.64
N GLU A 78 3.95 16.90 1.02
CA GLU A 78 4.85 18.06 0.98
C GLU A 78 4.22 19.24 0.24
N ALA A 79 3.58 19.00 -0.91
CA ALA A 79 2.89 20.04 -1.68
C ALA A 79 1.73 20.70 -0.90
N TRP A 80 1.07 19.93 -0.03
CA TRP A 80 0.03 20.43 0.88
C TRP A 80 0.58 21.15 2.12
N GLY A 81 1.90 21.22 2.29
CA GLY A 81 2.55 21.92 3.40
C GLY A 81 2.82 21.06 4.63
N PHE A 82 2.62 19.73 4.56
CA PHE A 82 2.85 18.82 5.67
C PHE A 82 4.20 18.11 5.54
N THR A 83 4.84 17.80 6.67
CA THR A 83 6.12 17.09 6.70
C THR A 83 5.90 15.68 7.20
N PHE A 84 6.16 14.68 6.36
CA PHE A 84 6.04 13.28 6.75
C PHE A 84 6.79 12.98 8.07
N ARG A 85 6.06 12.43 9.04
CA ARG A 85 6.56 12.01 10.35
C ARG A 85 6.72 10.50 10.43
N THR A 86 5.68 9.76 10.09
CA THR A 86 5.66 8.30 10.18
C THR A 86 4.46 7.71 9.45
N VAL A 87 4.38 6.38 9.36
CA VAL A 87 3.15 5.68 9.01
C VAL A 87 2.30 5.56 10.28
N ALA A 88 1.14 6.21 10.33
CA ALA A 88 0.23 6.17 11.48
C ALA A 88 -0.33 4.75 11.69
N PHE A 89 -0.81 4.13 10.62
CA PHE A 89 -1.27 2.74 10.63
C PHE A 89 -1.24 2.13 9.23
N THR A 90 -1.19 0.80 9.18
CA THR A 90 -1.19 0.01 7.93
C THR A 90 -2.42 -0.88 7.91
N TRP A 91 -3.24 -0.73 6.88
CA TRP A 91 -4.36 -1.64 6.64
C TRP A 91 -3.89 -2.85 5.85
N ILE A 92 -3.71 -3.97 6.57
CA ILE A 92 -3.37 -5.26 5.97
C ILE A 92 -4.66 -6.00 5.65
N LYS A 93 -4.94 -6.16 4.35
CA LYS A 93 -6.07 -6.93 3.85
C LYS A 93 -5.69 -8.41 3.84
N THR A 94 -6.24 -9.18 4.78
CA THR A 94 -6.04 -10.64 4.85
C THR A 94 -7.15 -11.36 4.11
N GLY A 95 -6.80 -12.23 3.16
CA GLY A 95 -7.78 -13.14 2.55
C GLY A 95 -8.23 -14.26 3.50
N SER A 96 -9.47 -14.73 3.34
CA SER A 96 -10.00 -15.93 4.02
C SER A 96 -9.37 -17.23 3.49
N THR A 97 -8.72 -17.17 2.34
CA THR A 97 -8.06 -18.29 1.68
C THR A 97 -6.74 -18.58 2.38
N LYS A 98 -6.50 -19.85 2.74
CA LYS A 98 -5.19 -20.29 3.27
C LYS A 98 -4.10 -19.73 2.34
N PRO A 99 -3.09 -19.02 2.87
CA PRO A 99 -2.05 -18.41 2.05
C PRO A 99 -1.52 -19.47 1.09
N ALA A 100 -1.39 -19.11 -0.18
CA ALA A 100 -0.74 -19.98 -1.14
C ALA A 100 0.66 -20.23 -0.59
N ALA A 101 0.88 -21.38 0.04
CA ALA A 101 2.19 -21.75 0.49
C ALA A 101 3.04 -21.78 -0.78
N VAL A 102 3.94 -20.82 -0.92
CA VAL A 102 4.97 -20.90 -1.94
C VAL A 102 5.77 -22.14 -1.55
N ASP A 103 5.48 -23.25 -2.21
CA ASP A 103 6.19 -24.50 -1.96
C ASP A 103 7.61 -24.30 -2.51
N LEU A 104 8.50 -23.85 -1.64
CA LEU A 104 9.91 -23.65 -1.91
C LEU A 104 10.53 -24.94 -2.49
N ARG A 105 9.98 -26.13 -2.15
CA ARG A 105 10.40 -27.41 -2.70
C ARG A 105 10.05 -27.55 -4.19
N ARG A 106 9.00 -26.88 -4.66
CA ARG A 106 8.63 -26.85 -6.08
C ARG A 106 9.57 -25.95 -6.89
N ILE A 107 9.93 -24.79 -6.35
CA ILE A 107 10.88 -23.85 -6.99
C ILE A 107 12.27 -24.49 -7.06
N LEU A 108 12.77 -25.00 -5.95
CA LEU A 108 14.11 -25.58 -5.88
C LEU A 108 14.27 -26.83 -6.74
N ARG A 109 13.20 -27.64 -6.91
CA ARG A 109 13.19 -28.72 -7.91
C ARG A 109 13.35 -28.23 -9.35
N ARG A 110 12.71 -27.12 -9.72
CA ARG A 110 12.87 -26.52 -11.07
C ARG A 110 14.28 -25.99 -11.31
N LEU A 111 14.96 -25.55 -10.25
CA LEU A 111 16.35 -25.10 -10.29
C LEU A 111 17.36 -26.24 -10.20
N GLY A 112 16.92 -27.51 -10.23
CA GLY A 112 17.81 -28.68 -10.23
C GLY A 112 18.38 -29.05 -8.85
N VAL A 113 17.88 -28.46 -7.76
CA VAL A 113 18.34 -28.79 -6.41
C VAL A 113 17.86 -30.18 -6.01
N ALA A 114 18.79 -31.09 -5.74
CA ALA A 114 18.49 -32.45 -5.31
C ALA A 114 17.68 -32.46 -4.01
N ARG A 115 16.70 -33.38 -3.94
CA ARG A 115 15.77 -33.49 -2.79
C ARG A 115 16.48 -33.70 -1.46
N ASP A 116 17.59 -34.43 -1.45
CA ASP A 116 18.31 -34.79 -0.24
C ASP A 116 19.14 -33.61 0.30
N ALA A 117 19.79 -32.85 -0.60
CA ALA A 117 20.46 -31.60 -0.27
C ALA A 117 19.47 -30.58 0.33
N LEU A 118 18.26 -30.49 -0.25
CA LEU A 118 17.21 -29.61 0.28
C LEU A 118 16.74 -30.04 1.68
N ARG A 119 16.60 -31.34 1.94
CA ARG A 119 16.18 -31.84 3.26
C ARG A 119 17.23 -31.55 4.33
N ALA A 120 18.50 -31.78 4.04
CA ALA A 120 19.60 -31.51 4.96
C ALA A 120 19.69 -30.01 5.29
N ALA A 121 19.79 -29.16 4.25
CA ALA A 121 19.89 -27.71 4.42
C ALA A 121 18.66 -27.10 5.10
N SER A 122 17.45 -27.59 4.79
CA SER A 122 16.21 -27.08 5.40
C SER A 122 16.03 -27.54 6.86
N LYS A 123 16.62 -28.67 7.26
CA LYS A 123 16.63 -29.11 8.66
C LYS A 123 17.58 -28.24 9.49
N GLU A 124 18.78 -28.01 8.98
CA GLU A 124 19.79 -27.15 9.61
C GLU A 124 19.31 -25.70 9.72
N ALA A 125 18.82 -25.11 8.63
CA ALA A 125 18.34 -23.73 8.65
C ALA A 125 17.05 -23.53 9.48
N ARG A 126 16.20 -24.56 9.67
CA ARG A 126 15.11 -24.49 10.66
C ARG A 126 15.61 -24.59 12.09
N ALA A 127 16.56 -25.48 12.36
CA ALA A 127 17.17 -25.60 13.69
C ALA A 127 17.92 -24.33 14.10
N ALA A 128 18.51 -23.63 13.12
CA ALA A 128 19.17 -22.34 13.31
C ALA A 128 18.22 -21.13 13.33
N GLY A 129 16.91 -21.32 13.16
CA GLY A 129 15.93 -20.21 13.10
C GLY A 129 16.02 -19.33 11.84
N LEU A 130 16.84 -19.71 10.86
CA LEU A 130 17.10 -18.94 9.63
C LEU A 130 16.00 -19.09 8.57
N LEU A 131 15.16 -20.11 8.68
CA LEU A 131 13.99 -20.32 7.80
C LEU A 131 12.70 -20.25 8.61
N ALA A 132 11.85 -19.27 8.28
CA ALA A 132 10.46 -19.31 8.68
C ALA A 132 9.81 -20.60 8.14
N SER A 133 9.01 -21.27 8.97
CA SER A 133 8.36 -22.53 8.59
C SER A 133 7.38 -22.34 7.42
N ARG A 134 6.91 -21.11 7.21
CA ARG A 134 6.16 -20.62 6.04
C ARG A 134 6.56 -19.18 5.76
N TYR A 135 6.83 -18.86 4.50
CA TYR A 135 6.81 -17.49 4.01
C TYR A 135 5.41 -17.18 3.52
N MET A 136 4.74 -16.24 4.18
CA MET A 136 3.47 -15.70 3.69
C MET A 136 3.79 -14.57 2.73
N MET A 137 4.02 -14.91 1.46
CA MET A 137 4.13 -13.92 0.39
C MET A 137 2.82 -13.91 -0.41
N GLY A 138 2.18 -12.74 -0.48
CA GLY A 138 0.86 -12.56 -1.08
C GLY A 138 -0.27 -12.86 -0.09
N GLN A 139 -0.78 -11.83 0.58
CA GLN A 139 -1.94 -11.91 1.49
C GLN A 139 -3.30 -11.92 0.74
N GLY A 140 -3.32 -12.15 -0.58
CA GLY A 140 -4.54 -12.08 -1.39
C GLY A 140 -4.52 -13.00 -2.57
N SER A 141 -5.52 -13.87 -2.65
CA SER A 141 -5.64 -14.85 -3.73
C SER A 141 -6.29 -14.32 -5.00
N TYR A 142 -6.92 -13.14 -4.99
CA TYR A 142 -7.43 -12.50 -6.21
C TYR A 142 -7.32 -10.99 -6.02
N THR A 143 -6.44 -10.37 -6.79
CA THR A 143 -6.31 -8.93 -7.09
C THR A 143 -6.28 -7.84 -5.98
N ARG A 144 -6.45 -8.07 -4.67
CA ARG A 144 -6.58 -6.93 -3.70
C ARG A 144 -5.99 -7.10 -2.29
N ALA A 145 -4.79 -7.67 -2.16
CA ALA A 145 -4.09 -7.69 -0.87
C ALA A 145 -2.83 -6.84 -0.85
N ASN A 146 -2.90 -5.68 -1.48
CA ASN A 146 -1.90 -4.66 -1.25
C ASN A 146 -2.16 -4.04 0.13
N PRO A 147 -1.16 -3.96 1.01
CA PRO A 147 -1.28 -3.14 2.20
C PRO A 147 -1.48 -1.68 1.77
N GLU A 148 -2.36 -1.00 2.50
CA GLU A 148 -2.56 0.43 2.37
C GLU A 148 -2.02 1.11 3.62
N PHE A 149 -1.45 2.29 3.45
CA PHE A 149 -0.74 3.01 4.49
C PHE A 149 -1.43 4.33 4.76
N VAL A 150 -1.46 4.75 6.01
CA VAL A 150 -1.77 6.12 6.37
C VAL A 150 -0.49 6.85 6.73
N LEU A 151 -0.12 7.80 5.90
CA LEU A 151 0.99 8.71 6.17
C LEU A 151 0.54 9.75 7.19
N LEU A 152 1.37 10.01 8.21
CA LEU A 152 1.19 11.09 9.16
C LEU A 152 2.12 12.23 8.80
N GLY A 153 1.56 13.42 8.62
CA GLY A 153 2.26 14.67 8.33
C GLY A 153 1.99 15.75 9.37
#